data_AF-A0A371MK70-F1
#
_entry.id   AF-A0A371MK70-F1
#
_cell.length_a   1.000
_cell.length_b   1.000
_cell.length_c   1.000
_cell.angle_alpha   90.00
_cell.angle_beta   90.00
_cell.angle_gamma   90.00
#
_symmetry.space_group_name_H-M   'P 1'
#
loop_
_entity.id
_entity.type
_entity.pdbx_description
1 polymer ?
#
loop_
_entity_poly.entity_id
_entity_poly.type
_entity_poly.pdbx_seq_one_letter_code
_entity_poly.pdbx_strand_id
1 'polypeptide(L)'
;MVEQRTKNIATIISAATGLVLVFFNLPVAVARWSPIFNALSPTILNWIQNIFIAGFAFLTGWLLKSKLSTDESTFDIERDEEGVPVEEVQDETPTIDTIVGCVEVGEMAWRGIAEFSDVKVESVDVELTPRCPDCQKEMTRESYELPTGRGGNPYKSPLRGQSSITRKKWVCPDDDCGYTADRESGQHSEAQRLFKGFVQDIVESQGEEYSLDNLIERVDGEVTPQSVWEVYAEIKQSSHVSTDCFR
;
A
#
# COMPACT_ATOMS: atom_id res chain seq x y z
N MET A 1 -10.79 -20.09 23.91
CA MET A 1 -9.95 -21.03 23.13
C MET A 1 -10.69 -22.10 22.31
N VAL A 2 -11.95 -22.46 22.61
CA VAL A 2 -12.71 -23.44 21.81
C VAL A 2 -13.21 -22.86 20.47
N GLU A 3 -13.38 -21.53 20.39
CA GLU A 3 -13.98 -20.84 19.23
C GLU A 3 -13.02 -20.58 18.06
N GLN A 4 -11.69 -20.57 18.29
CA GLN A 4 -10.71 -20.43 17.21
C GLN A 4 -10.53 -21.76 16.43
N ARG A 5 -10.67 -22.89 17.13
CA ARG A 5 -10.55 -24.23 16.52
C ARG A 5 -11.68 -24.54 15.55
N THR A 6 -12.89 -24.02 15.80
CA THR A 6 -14.05 -24.24 14.91
C THR A 6 -13.95 -23.45 13.60
N LYS A 7 -13.35 -22.25 13.62
CA LYS A 7 -13.12 -21.44 12.40
C LYS A 7 -12.11 -22.09 11.45
N ASN A 8 -11.01 -22.64 11.99
CA ASN A 8 -10.00 -23.32 11.17
C ASN A 8 -10.52 -24.61 10.52
N ILE A 9 -11.38 -25.36 11.21
CA ILE A 9 -12.02 -26.56 10.65
C ILE A 9 -13.02 -26.18 9.54
N ALA A 10 -13.77 -25.09 9.70
CA ALA A 10 -14.71 -24.61 8.69
C ALA A 10 -14.03 -24.19 7.38
N THR A 11 -12.87 -23.53 7.46
CA THR A 11 -12.09 -23.11 6.27
C THR A 11 -11.47 -24.31 5.54
N ILE A 12 -11.03 -25.33 6.27
CA ILE A 12 -10.49 -26.57 5.67
C ILE A 12 -11.62 -27.35 4.98
N ILE A 13 -12.80 -27.42 5.59
CA ILE A 13 -13.98 -28.06 4.98
C ILE A 13 -14.43 -27.27 3.74
N SER A 14 -14.44 -25.93 3.75
CA SER A 14 -14.83 -25.14 2.56
C SER A 14 -13.84 -25.31 1.41
N ALA A 15 -12.53 -25.33 1.69
CA ALA A 15 -11.49 -25.58 0.69
C ALA A 15 -11.60 -26.99 0.10
N ALA A 16 -11.80 -28.01 0.95
CA ALA A 16 -12.01 -29.38 0.48
C ALA A 16 -13.30 -29.52 -0.35
N THR A 17 -14.38 -28.83 0.04
CA THR A 17 -15.66 -28.86 -0.69
C THR A 17 -15.56 -28.15 -2.04
N GLY A 18 -14.83 -27.03 -2.11
CA GLY A 18 -14.54 -26.33 -3.36
C GLY A 18 -13.71 -27.19 -4.32
N LEU A 19 -12.72 -27.90 -3.78
CA LEU A 19 -11.87 -28.82 -4.57
C LEU A 19 -12.70 -30.00 -5.09
N VAL A 20 -13.56 -30.60 -4.27
CA VAL A 20 -14.49 -31.67 -4.68
C VAL A 20 -15.47 -31.16 -5.76
N LEU A 21 -15.97 -29.93 -5.68
CA LEU A 21 -16.85 -29.34 -6.70
C LEU A 21 -16.14 -29.11 -8.04
N VAL A 22 -14.84 -28.78 -8.03
CA VAL A 22 -14.00 -28.69 -9.24
C VAL A 22 -13.81 -30.07 -9.86
N PHE A 23 -13.61 -31.13 -9.04
CA PHE A 23 -13.45 -32.50 -9.53
C PHE A 23 -14.76 -33.15 -10.01
N PHE A 24 -15.92 -32.83 -9.40
CA PHE A 24 -17.22 -33.37 -9.82
C PHE A 24 -17.79 -32.69 -11.09
N ASN A 25 -17.38 -31.46 -11.41
CA ASN A 25 -17.80 -30.76 -12.65
C ASN A 25 -16.83 -30.93 -13.83
N LEU A 26 -15.67 -31.55 -13.63
CA LEU A 26 -14.71 -31.85 -14.69
C LEU A 26 -15.33 -32.63 -15.88
N PRO A 27 -16.22 -33.63 -15.69
CA PRO A 27 -16.86 -34.31 -16.82
C PRO A 27 -17.73 -33.36 -17.67
N VAL A 28 -18.38 -32.36 -17.05
CA VAL A 28 -19.24 -31.38 -17.73
C VAL A 28 -18.40 -30.33 -18.46
N ALA A 29 -17.27 -29.93 -17.89
CA ALA A 29 -16.32 -29.01 -18.53
C ALA A 29 -15.62 -29.65 -19.74
N VAL A 30 -15.20 -30.93 -19.63
CA VAL A 30 -14.55 -31.64 -20.74
C VAL A 30 -15.51 -31.85 -21.92
N ALA A 31 -16.81 -32.10 -21.67
CA ALA A 31 -17.81 -32.19 -22.72
C ALA A 31 -18.03 -30.86 -23.47
N ARG A 32 -17.96 -29.72 -22.77
CA ARG A 32 -18.16 -28.38 -23.37
C ARG A 32 -16.95 -27.86 -24.15
N TRP A 33 -15.75 -28.34 -23.83
CA TRP A 33 -14.48 -27.93 -24.46
C TRP A 33 -13.88 -29.01 -25.38
N SER A 34 -14.67 -30.05 -25.70
CA SER A 34 -14.28 -31.20 -26.54
C SER A 34 -13.52 -30.86 -27.85
N PRO A 35 -13.85 -29.79 -28.61
CA PRO A 35 -13.09 -29.46 -29.83
C PRO A 35 -11.62 -29.09 -29.58
N ILE A 36 -11.32 -28.49 -28.43
CA ILE A 36 -9.97 -28.05 -28.07
C ILE A 36 -9.13 -29.23 -27.59
N PHE A 37 -9.73 -30.17 -26.87
CA PHE A 37 -9.03 -31.35 -26.38
C PHE A 37 -8.81 -32.42 -27.46
N ASN A 38 -9.72 -32.56 -28.44
CA ASN A 38 -9.53 -33.48 -29.57
C ASN A 38 -8.44 -33.02 -30.57
N ALA A 39 -8.08 -31.72 -30.54
CA ALA A 39 -7.01 -31.17 -31.36
C ALA A 39 -5.61 -31.35 -30.72
N LEU A 40 -5.55 -31.73 -29.45
CA LEU A 40 -4.28 -31.94 -28.74
C LEU A 40 -3.83 -33.39 -28.94
N SER A 41 -2.62 -33.58 -29.46
CA SER A 41 -2.06 -34.92 -29.62
C SER A 41 -1.93 -35.59 -28.24
N PRO A 42 -1.98 -36.94 -28.17
CA PRO A 42 -1.79 -37.68 -26.92
C PRO A 42 -0.49 -37.29 -26.19
N THR A 43 0.52 -36.86 -26.94
CA THR A 43 1.80 -36.35 -26.44
C THR A 43 1.65 -35.06 -25.64
N ILE A 44 0.80 -34.12 -26.10
CA ILE A 44 0.57 -32.85 -25.41
C ILE A 44 -0.24 -33.07 -24.14
N LEU A 45 -1.24 -33.96 -24.18
CA LEU A 45 -2.02 -34.34 -23.00
C LEU A 45 -1.14 -34.96 -21.91
N ASN A 46 -0.21 -35.83 -22.29
CA ASN A 46 0.73 -36.46 -21.35
C ASN A 46 1.72 -35.44 -20.75
N TRP A 47 2.16 -34.46 -21.55
CA TRP A 47 3.01 -33.37 -21.10
C TRP A 47 2.30 -32.45 -20.09
N ILE A 48 1.05 -32.07 -20.38
CA ILE A 48 0.21 -31.29 -19.46
C ILE A 48 -0.01 -32.06 -18.15
N GLN A 49 -0.32 -33.35 -18.23
CA GLN A 49 -0.51 -34.19 -17.04
C GLN A 49 0.75 -34.26 -16.17
N ASN A 50 1.92 -34.39 -16.77
CA ASN A 50 3.20 -34.40 -16.04
C ASN A 50 3.51 -33.05 -15.38
N ILE A 51 3.17 -31.93 -16.02
CA ILE A 51 3.30 -30.59 -15.41
C ILE A 51 2.38 -30.45 -14.21
N PHE A 52 1.12 -30.90 -14.31
CA PHE A 52 0.19 -30.85 -13.19
C PHE A 52 0.65 -31.73 -12.02
N ILE A 53 1.15 -32.94 -12.29
CA ILE A 53 1.69 -33.84 -11.25
C ILE A 53 2.93 -33.21 -10.59
N ALA A 54 3.85 -32.65 -11.39
CA ALA A 54 5.05 -31.99 -10.88
C ALA A 54 4.71 -30.75 -10.05
N GLY A 55 3.77 -29.92 -10.51
CA GLY A 55 3.29 -28.74 -9.78
C GLY A 55 2.58 -29.11 -8.47
N PHE A 56 1.78 -30.19 -8.49
CA PHE A 56 1.12 -30.68 -7.28
C PHE A 56 2.13 -31.28 -6.29
N ALA A 57 3.12 -32.04 -6.76
CA ALA A 57 4.21 -32.56 -5.93
C ALA A 57 5.08 -31.42 -5.34
N PHE A 58 5.31 -30.36 -6.11
CA PHE A 58 6.03 -29.17 -5.63
C PHE A 58 5.22 -28.41 -4.57
N LEU A 59 3.93 -28.17 -4.80
CA LEU A 59 3.05 -27.49 -3.84
C LEU A 59 2.87 -28.30 -2.55
N THR A 60 2.66 -29.61 -2.66
CA THR A 60 2.55 -30.49 -1.49
C THR A 60 3.88 -30.63 -0.76
N GLY A 61 5.00 -30.71 -1.47
CA GLY A 61 6.34 -30.68 -0.88
C GLY A 61 6.66 -29.36 -0.19
N TRP A 62 6.26 -28.23 -0.76
CA TRP A 62 6.43 -26.89 -0.16
C TRP A 62 5.54 -26.70 1.07
N LEU A 63 4.28 -27.16 1.02
CA LEU A 63 3.36 -27.16 2.16
C LEU A 63 3.79 -28.10 3.30
N LEU A 64 4.43 -29.24 2.98
CA LEU A 64 5.01 -30.11 4.00
C LEU A 64 6.31 -29.53 4.55
N LYS A 65 7.15 -28.90 3.72
CA LYS A 65 8.37 -28.24 4.16
C LYS A 65 8.08 -27.06 5.09
N SER A 66 7.07 -26.24 4.80
CA SER A 66 6.68 -25.13 5.69
C SER A 66 6.18 -25.60 7.06
N LYS A 67 5.64 -26.82 7.17
CA LYS A 67 5.25 -27.42 8.44
C LYS A 67 6.37 -28.18 9.16
N LEU A 68 7.43 -28.58 8.45
CA LEU A 68 8.59 -29.26 9.04
C LEU A 68 9.76 -28.33 9.37
N SER A 69 9.80 -27.11 8.82
CA SER A 69 10.80 -26.10 9.21
C SER A 69 10.38 -25.25 10.41
N THR A 70 9.32 -25.64 11.13
CA THR A 70 8.90 -25.08 12.41
C THR A 70 8.90 -26.20 13.46
N ASP A 71 10.07 -26.77 13.75
CA ASP A 71 10.41 -27.49 15.00
C ASP A 71 11.73 -28.28 14.80
N GLU A 72 12.86 -27.57 14.74
CA GLU A 72 14.15 -28.13 15.19
C GLU A 72 15.06 -26.98 15.65
N SER A 73 14.52 -26.05 16.45
CA SER A 73 15.38 -25.35 17.40
C SER A 73 15.64 -26.34 18.53
N THR A 74 16.86 -26.85 18.57
CA THR A 74 17.38 -27.53 19.75
C THR A 74 17.33 -26.51 20.88
N PHE A 75 16.34 -26.66 21.75
CA PHE A 75 16.10 -25.79 22.90
C PHE A 75 17.18 -26.11 23.95
N ASP A 76 18.36 -25.52 23.80
CA ASP A 76 19.32 -25.44 24.88
C ASP A 76 18.75 -24.46 25.91
N ILE A 77 18.07 -25.01 26.92
CA ILE A 77 17.63 -24.24 28.10
C ILE A 77 18.90 -23.82 28.84
N GLU A 78 19.37 -22.60 28.60
CA GLU A 78 20.26 -21.95 29.56
C GLU A 78 19.47 -21.80 30.86
N ARG A 79 19.77 -22.69 31.81
CA ARG A 79 19.31 -22.57 33.20
C ARG A 79 20.20 -21.56 33.91
N ASP A 80 19.58 -20.67 34.66
CA ASP A 80 20.26 -19.92 35.71
C ASP A 80 20.79 -20.89 36.80
N GLU A 81 21.64 -20.39 37.71
CA GLU A 81 22.22 -21.20 38.80
C GLU A 81 21.17 -21.81 39.75
N GLU A 82 19.89 -21.41 39.62
CA GLU A 82 18.77 -21.83 40.46
C GLU A 82 17.78 -22.77 39.75
N GLY A 83 17.97 -23.04 38.46
CA GLY A 83 17.19 -24.01 37.69
C GLY A 83 15.78 -23.53 37.32
N VAL A 84 15.55 -22.22 37.29
CA VAL A 84 14.27 -21.63 36.88
C VAL A 84 14.27 -21.47 35.36
N PRO A 85 13.21 -21.89 34.64
CA PRO A 85 13.08 -21.58 33.22
C PRO A 85 12.99 -20.06 33.06
N VAL A 86 13.92 -19.46 32.32
CA VAL A 86 13.76 -18.09 31.85
C VAL A 86 12.59 -18.09 30.88
N GLU A 87 11.44 -17.55 31.29
CA GLU A 87 10.34 -17.30 30.36
C GLU A 87 10.84 -16.25 29.35
N GLU A 88 11.10 -16.68 28.11
CA GLU A 88 11.24 -15.74 27.00
C GLU A 88 9.93 -14.94 26.91
N VAL A 89 10.00 -13.67 27.28
CA VAL A 89 8.94 -12.71 27.00
C VAL A 89 8.84 -12.66 25.48
N GLN A 90 7.81 -13.29 24.92
CA GLN A 90 7.43 -13.02 23.53
C GLN A 90 7.03 -11.55 23.49
N ASP A 91 7.94 -10.69 23.04
CA ASP A 91 7.62 -9.31 22.73
C ASP A 91 6.52 -9.32 21.67
N GLU A 92 5.29 -9.07 22.10
CA GLU A 92 4.16 -8.85 21.20
C GLU A 92 4.51 -7.62 20.37
N THR A 93 4.91 -7.84 19.10
CA THR A 93 5.18 -6.74 18.18
C THR A 93 3.91 -5.89 18.06
N PRO A 94 4.00 -4.55 18.23
CA PRO A 94 2.84 -3.70 18.17
C PRO A 94 2.20 -3.79 16.78
N THR A 95 0.95 -4.25 16.72
CA THR A 95 0.20 -4.36 15.47
C THR A 95 -0.38 -3.00 15.11
N ILE A 96 0.09 -2.40 14.03
CA ILE A 96 -0.54 -1.23 13.41
C ILE A 96 -1.26 -1.65 12.12
N ASP A 97 -2.43 -1.08 11.89
CA ASP A 97 -3.28 -1.30 10.72
C ASP A 97 -3.48 -0.02 9.89
N THR A 98 -2.85 1.07 10.32
CA THR A 98 -3.02 2.41 9.76
C THR A 98 -1.67 3.09 9.62
N ILE A 99 -1.45 3.77 8.49
CA ILE A 99 -0.31 4.67 8.25
C ILE A 99 -0.83 6.06 7.95
N VAL A 100 -0.23 7.07 8.60
CA VAL A 100 -0.51 8.49 8.35
C VAL A 100 0.76 9.12 7.80
N GLY A 101 0.68 9.72 6.61
CA GLY A 101 1.84 10.19 5.86
C GLY A 101 1.65 11.52 5.16
N CYS A 102 2.74 12.09 4.66
CA CYS A 102 2.72 13.30 3.82
C CYS A 102 3.41 13.03 2.48
N VAL A 103 2.79 13.46 1.39
CA VAL A 103 3.44 13.45 0.07
C VAL A 103 3.54 14.85 -0.52
N GLU A 104 4.64 15.13 -1.21
CA GLU A 104 4.87 16.41 -1.85
C GLU A 104 4.50 16.36 -3.34
N VAL A 105 3.57 17.24 -3.73
CA VAL A 105 3.13 17.40 -5.13
C VAL A 105 2.93 18.88 -5.43
N GLY A 106 3.69 19.39 -6.40
CA GLY A 106 3.62 20.79 -6.82
C GLY A 106 4.04 21.76 -5.71
N GLU A 107 5.15 21.45 -5.03
CA GLU A 107 5.72 22.24 -3.90
C GLU A 107 4.81 22.30 -2.66
N MET A 108 3.80 21.43 -2.58
CA MET A 108 2.84 21.40 -1.48
C MET A 108 2.79 20.04 -0.82
N ALA A 109 2.62 20.03 0.50
CA ALA A 109 2.46 18.80 1.28
C ALA A 109 0.99 18.36 1.32
N TRP A 110 0.72 17.10 1.04
CA TRP A 110 -0.59 16.49 1.09
C TRP A 110 -0.61 15.41 2.15
N ARG A 111 -1.45 15.58 3.17
CA ARG A 111 -1.61 14.61 4.24
C ARG A 111 -2.54 13.49 3.81
N GLY A 112 -2.11 12.25 4.04
CA GLY A 112 -2.86 11.04 3.73
C GLY A 112 -2.99 10.11 4.93
N ILE A 113 -4.07 9.33 4.93
CA ILE A 113 -4.34 8.25 5.88
C ILE A 113 -4.65 7.01 5.05
N ALA A 114 -3.99 5.91 5.35
CA ALA A 114 -4.23 4.63 4.70
C ALA A 114 -4.46 3.55 5.75
N GLU A 115 -5.50 2.75 5.54
CA GLU A 115 -5.81 1.56 6.33
C GLU A 115 -5.44 0.32 5.52
N PHE A 116 -4.85 -0.66 6.18
CA PHE A 116 -4.41 -1.90 5.57
C PHE A 116 -4.65 -3.09 6.51
N SER A 117 -4.80 -4.26 5.92
CA SER A 117 -4.86 -5.53 6.64
C SER A 117 -3.84 -6.50 6.07
N ASP A 118 -3.06 -7.11 6.97
CA ASP A 118 -1.93 -7.99 6.64
C ASP A 118 -0.98 -7.34 5.62
N VAL A 119 -1.10 -7.72 4.35
CA VAL A 119 -0.25 -7.28 3.23
C VAL A 119 -1.02 -6.49 2.16
N LYS A 120 -2.19 -5.95 2.48
CA LYS A 120 -3.04 -5.29 1.50
C LYS A 120 -3.61 -3.97 2.01
N VAL A 121 -3.40 -2.93 1.21
CA VAL A 121 -4.05 -1.61 1.41
C VAL A 121 -5.54 -1.70 1.09
N GLU A 122 -6.38 -1.38 2.07
CA GLU A 122 -7.83 -1.43 1.97
C GLU A 122 -8.41 -0.09 1.53
N SER A 123 -7.99 0.98 2.21
CA SER A 123 -8.50 2.33 2.00
C SER A 123 -7.34 3.34 1.99
N VAL A 124 -7.49 4.39 1.18
CA VAL A 124 -6.55 5.52 1.14
C VAL A 124 -7.35 6.80 0.96
N ASP A 125 -7.23 7.69 1.94
CA ASP A 125 -7.80 9.02 1.90
C ASP A 125 -6.69 10.06 1.97
N VAL A 126 -6.79 11.10 1.14
CA VAL A 126 -5.84 12.22 1.11
C VAL A 126 -6.64 13.51 1.20
N GLU A 127 -6.26 14.38 2.13
CA GLU A 127 -6.95 15.65 2.39
C GLU A 127 -7.11 16.45 1.08
N LEU A 128 -8.30 17.04 0.85
CA LEU A 128 -8.60 17.79 -0.38
C LEU A 128 -7.91 19.16 -0.47
N THR A 129 -7.28 19.56 0.63
CA THR A 129 -6.57 20.81 0.82
C THR A 129 -5.15 20.47 1.24
N PRO A 130 -4.13 20.93 0.50
CA PRO A 130 -2.75 20.74 0.90
C PRO A 130 -2.43 21.58 2.13
N ARG A 131 -1.35 21.21 2.80
CA ARG A 131 -0.70 21.97 3.85
C ARG A 131 0.48 22.72 3.27
N CYS A 132 0.69 23.93 3.77
CA CYS A 132 1.85 24.73 3.41
C CYS A 132 3.12 24.05 3.92
N PRO A 133 4.16 23.89 3.09
CA PRO A 133 5.41 23.24 3.52
C PRO A 133 6.13 24.02 4.64
N ASP A 134 5.98 25.35 4.68
CA ASP A 134 6.67 26.20 5.67
C ASP A 134 5.91 26.29 7.01
N CYS A 135 4.60 26.57 6.92
CA CYS A 135 3.73 26.90 8.07
C CYS A 135 2.86 25.72 8.53
N GLN A 136 2.78 24.65 7.73
CA GLN A 136 2.00 23.41 7.93
C GLN A 136 0.48 23.58 8.14
N LYS A 137 -0.01 24.82 8.02
CA LYS A 137 -1.44 25.17 8.00
C LYS A 137 -2.08 24.77 6.68
N GLU A 138 -3.36 24.41 6.76
CA GLU A 138 -4.19 24.13 5.60
C GLU A 138 -4.28 25.36 4.68
N MET A 139 -4.00 25.16 3.40
CA MET A 139 -3.98 26.24 2.42
C MET A 139 -5.39 26.56 1.91
N THR A 140 -5.61 27.83 1.58
CA THR A 140 -6.88 28.31 1.01
C THR A 140 -6.81 28.36 -0.52
N ARG A 141 -7.97 28.17 -1.16
CA ARG A 141 -8.12 28.24 -2.61
C ARG A 141 -8.39 29.68 -3.03
N GLU A 142 -7.49 30.27 -3.79
CA GLU A 142 -7.71 31.57 -4.40
C GLU A 142 -7.76 31.50 -5.93
N SER A 143 -8.52 32.40 -6.52
CA SER A 143 -8.53 32.62 -7.97
C SER A 143 -8.64 34.10 -8.27
N TYR A 144 -7.72 34.62 -9.06
CA TYR A 144 -7.75 36.01 -9.52
C TYR A 144 -7.56 36.10 -11.03
N GLU A 145 -8.22 37.09 -11.63
CA GLU A 145 -8.13 37.36 -13.06
C GLU A 145 -6.98 38.34 -13.31
N LEU A 146 -6.01 37.92 -14.13
CA LEU A 146 -5.01 38.85 -14.64
C LEU A 146 -5.53 39.46 -15.94
N PRO A 147 -5.67 40.79 -16.02
CA PRO A 147 -5.91 41.44 -17.29
C PRO A 147 -4.69 41.19 -18.18
N THR A 148 -4.89 40.55 -19.34
CA THR A 148 -3.81 40.42 -20.32
C THR A 148 -3.48 41.81 -20.85
N GLY A 149 -2.33 42.34 -20.44
CA GLY A 149 -1.88 43.68 -20.81
C GLY A 149 -1.67 43.82 -22.32
N ARG A 150 -2.49 44.67 -22.94
CA ARG A 150 -2.24 45.51 -24.13
C ARG A 150 -0.87 45.35 -24.83
N GLY A 151 -0.81 44.37 -25.72
CA GLY A 151 -0.01 44.41 -26.96
C GLY A 151 -0.94 44.63 -28.16
N GLY A 152 -1.84 45.62 -28.07
CA GLY A 152 -2.89 45.85 -29.06
C GLY A 152 -2.33 46.45 -30.34
N ASN A 153 -2.20 45.64 -31.39
CA ASN A 153 -2.15 46.14 -32.76
C ASN A 153 -3.47 46.91 -33.02
N PRO A 154 -3.45 48.22 -33.32
CA PRO A 154 -4.63 49.09 -33.36
C PRO A 154 -5.67 48.72 -34.45
N TYR A 155 -5.42 47.69 -35.26
CA TYR A 155 -6.30 47.25 -36.36
C TYR A 155 -7.20 46.03 -36.05
N LYS A 156 -7.25 45.51 -34.82
CA LYS A 156 -8.12 44.36 -34.49
C LYS A 156 -9.46 44.80 -33.86
N SER A 157 -10.52 44.48 -34.60
CA SER A 157 -11.96 44.71 -34.38
C SER A 157 -12.45 44.61 -32.91
N PRO A 158 -13.39 45.48 -32.47
CA PRO A 158 -13.86 45.61 -31.07
C PRO A 158 -14.76 44.47 -30.57
N LEU A 159 -14.98 43.42 -31.37
CA LEU A 159 -15.85 42.28 -31.04
C LEU A 159 -15.10 41.06 -30.48
N ARG A 160 -13.78 41.14 -30.27
CA ARG A 160 -12.98 40.03 -29.76
C ARG A 160 -12.81 40.19 -28.25
N GLY A 161 -13.52 39.36 -27.48
CA GLY A 161 -13.53 39.39 -26.01
C GLY A 161 -12.12 39.47 -25.41
N GLN A 162 -11.98 40.31 -24.37
CA GLN A 162 -10.75 40.36 -23.58
C GLN A 162 -10.49 38.96 -23.00
N SER A 163 -9.39 38.34 -23.39
CA SER A 163 -8.93 37.10 -22.77
C SER A 163 -8.37 37.43 -21.39
N SER A 164 -9.11 37.13 -20.31
CA SER A 164 -8.55 37.07 -18.96
C SER A 164 -7.89 35.70 -18.75
N ILE A 165 -6.75 35.68 -18.06
CA ILE A 165 -6.16 34.44 -17.56
C ILE A 165 -6.52 34.36 -16.08
N THR A 166 -7.36 33.39 -15.71
CA THR A 166 -7.62 33.08 -14.30
C THR A 166 -6.45 32.25 -13.77
N ARG A 167 -5.65 32.82 -12.87
CA ARG A 167 -4.68 32.02 -12.11
C ARG A 167 -5.38 31.45 -10.89
N LYS A 168 -5.21 30.15 -10.68
CA LYS A 168 -5.69 29.43 -9.51
C LYS A 168 -4.48 29.20 -8.61
N LYS A 169 -4.55 29.58 -7.35
CA LYS A 169 -3.46 29.43 -6.39
C LYS A 169 -3.93 28.79 -5.10
N TRP A 170 -2.97 28.20 -4.41
CA TRP A 170 -3.03 27.89 -3.00
C TRP A 170 -2.28 28.97 -2.23
N VAL A 171 -2.84 29.42 -1.10
CA VAL A 171 -2.27 30.49 -0.26
C VAL A 171 -2.23 30.00 1.19
N CYS A 172 -1.08 30.08 1.87
CA CYS A 172 -1.02 29.85 3.33
C CYS A 172 -1.85 30.97 3.98
N PRO A 173 -2.81 30.66 4.87
CA PRO A 173 -3.65 31.65 5.53
C PRO A 173 -2.89 32.49 6.57
N ASP A 174 -1.61 32.17 6.81
CA ASP A 174 -0.73 32.91 7.70
C ASP A 174 -0.04 34.04 6.95
N ASP A 175 -0.41 35.27 7.28
CA ASP A 175 0.16 36.48 6.68
C ASP A 175 1.68 36.60 6.92
N ASP A 176 2.19 36.02 8.02
CA ASP A 176 3.62 36.02 8.33
C ASP A 176 4.42 35.03 7.46
N CYS A 177 3.76 33.98 6.95
CA CYS A 177 4.38 33.00 6.06
C CYS A 177 4.34 33.47 4.60
N GLY A 178 3.17 33.91 4.13
CA GLY A 178 3.00 34.43 2.76
C GLY A 178 3.26 33.43 1.63
N TYR A 179 3.39 32.13 1.94
CA TYR A 179 3.65 31.09 0.94
C TYR A 179 2.46 30.94 -0.03
N THR A 180 2.76 30.89 -1.33
CA THR A 180 1.76 30.63 -2.37
C THR A 180 2.28 29.64 -3.41
N ALA A 181 1.42 28.73 -3.86
CA ALA A 181 1.73 27.77 -4.90
C ALA A 181 0.67 27.80 -6.01
N ASP A 182 1.04 27.40 -7.22
CA ASP A 182 0.11 27.30 -8.34
C ASP A 182 -0.80 26.07 -8.16
N ARG A 183 -2.10 26.28 -8.37
CA ARG A 183 -3.12 25.22 -8.26
C ARG A 183 -3.43 24.65 -9.63
N GLU A 184 -2.85 23.49 -9.89
CA GLU A 184 -3.04 22.74 -11.13
C GLU A 184 -4.13 21.68 -10.99
N SER A 185 -4.74 21.32 -12.12
CA SER A 185 -5.68 20.20 -12.15
C SER A 185 -4.94 18.88 -12.00
N GLY A 186 -5.38 18.02 -11.08
CA GLY A 186 -4.85 16.66 -10.92
C GLY A 186 -3.85 16.48 -9.78
N GLN A 187 -3.35 17.55 -9.15
CA GLN A 187 -2.41 17.49 -8.02
C GLN A 187 -2.91 16.58 -6.89
N HIS A 188 -4.19 16.71 -6.50
CA HIS A 188 -4.79 15.85 -5.47
C HIS A 188 -4.82 14.37 -5.87
N SER A 189 -5.21 14.07 -7.11
CA SER A 189 -5.24 12.68 -7.61
C SER A 189 -3.83 12.09 -7.74
N GLU A 190 -2.85 12.91 -8.08
CA GLU A 190 -1.44 12.52 -8.09
C GLU A 190 -0.93 12.26 -6.68
N ALA A 191 -1.22 13.12 -5.71
CA ALA A 191 -0.90 12.91 -4.31
C ALA A 191 -1.51 11.60 -3.78
N GLN A 192 -2.80 11.35 -4.06
CA GLN A 192 -3.45 10.10 -3.68
C GLN A 192 -2.79 8.86 -4.30
N ARG A 193 -2.39 8.94 -5.58
CA ARG A 193 -1.69 7.85 -6.27
C ARG A 193 -0.32 7.59 -5.66
N LEU A 194 0.45 8.64 -5.39
CA LEU A 194 1.79 8.55 -4.80
C LEU A 194 1.73 8.00 -3.38
N PHE A 195 0.86 8.57 -2.54
CA PHE A 195 0.70 8.13 -1.16
C PHE A 195 0.29 6.66 -1.08
N LYS A 196 -0.70 6.25 -1.89
CA LYS A 196 -1.06 4.83 -2.00
C LYS A 196 0.13 3.96 -2.38
N GLY A 197 0.91 4.36 -3.39
CA GLY A 197 2.08 3.61 -3.83
C GLY A 197 3.11 3.43 -2.72
N PHE A 198 3.39 4.48 -1.95
CA PHE A 198 4.34 4.39 -0.84
C PHE A 198 3.84 3.51 0.31
N VAL A 199 2.55 3.57 0.65
CA VAL A 199 1.98 2.67 1.66
C VAL A 199 2.00 1.22 1.17
N GLN A 200 1.71 0.97 -0.11
CA GLN A 200 1.85 -0.37 -0.69
C GLN A 200 3.29 -0.86 -0.63
N ASP A 201 4.27 0.00 -0.94
CA ASP A 201 5.69 -0.33 -0.79
C ASP A 201 5.99 -0.73 0.66
N ILE A 202 5.47 -0.03 1.67
CA ILE A 202 5.70 -0.37 3.09
C ILE A 202 5.12 -1.75 3.45
N VAL A 203 3.87 -1.99 3.06
CA VAL A 203 3.07 -3.13 3.52
C VAL A 203 3.39 -4.41 2.73
N GLU A 204 3.75 -4.30 1.45
CA GLU A 204 3.97 -5.46 0.57
C GLU A 204 5.44 -5.93 0.52
N SER A 205 6.41 -5.13 1.00
CA SER A 205 7.86 -5.36 0.83
C SER A 205 8.53 -6.22 1.91
N GLN A 206 7.97 -7.39 2.24
CA GLN A 206 8.49 -8.25 3.31
C GLN A 206 10.03 -8.46 3.26
N GLY A 207 10.71 -8.16 4.37
CA GLY A 207 12.16 -8.35 4.54
C GLY A 207 13.04 -7.22 3.99
N GLU A 208 12.47 -6.22 3.31
CA GLU A 208 13.19 -5.03 2.84
C GLU A 208 13.37 -4.00 3.97
N GLU A 209 14.36 -3.10 3.86
CA GLU A 209 14.62 -2.08 4.90
C GLU A 209 13.42 -1.17 5.20
N TYR A 210 12.52 -1.01 4.23
CA TYR A 210 11.32 -0.20 4.34
C TYR A 210 10.03 -1.04 4.53
N SER A 211 10.19 -2.34 4.82
CA SER A 211 9.07 -3.21 5.19
C SER A 211 8.49 -2.79 6.53
N LEU A 212 7.18 -2.98 6.69
CA LEU A 212 6.45 -2.57 7.90
C LEU A 212 7.12 -3.04 9.20
N ASP A 213 7.50 -4.31 9.28
CA ASP A 213 8.13 -4.90 10.47
C ASP A 213 9.47 -4.21 10.79
N ASN A 214 10.32 -4.02 9.77
CA ASN A 214 11.61 -3.34 9.93
C ASN A 214 11.47 -1.87 10.28
N LEU A 215 10.42 -1.19 9.81
CA LEU A 215 10.13 0.18 10.18
C LEU A 215 9.69 0.28 11.65
N ILE A 216 8.81 -0.62 12.11
CA ILE A 216 8.33 -0.69 13.48
C ILE A 216 9.49 -0.89 14.47
N GLU A 217 10.42 -1.80 14.16
CA GLU A 217 11.61 -2.05 14.98
C GLU A 217 12.54 -0.84 15.11
N ARG A 218 12.51 0.07 14.14
CA ARG A 218 13.35 1.28 14.10
C ARG A 218 12.70 2.50 14.75
N VAL A 219 11.43 2.43 15.14
CA VAL A 219 10.77 3.55 15.81
C VAL A 219 11.35 3.72 17.21
N ASP A 220 11.96 4.88 17.46
CA ASP A 220 12.41 5.27 18.80
C ASP A 220 11.19 5.69 19.65
N GLY A 221 10.64 4.76 20.44
CA GLY A 221 9.59 5.03 21.43
C GLY A 221 8.24 4.39 21.11
N GLU A 222 7.15 5.15 21.20
CA GLU A 222 5.81 4.63 20.95
C GLU A 222 5.54 4.48 19.44
N VAL A 223 5.15 3.27 19.04
CA VAL A 223 4.80 2.97 17.64
C VAL A 223 3.43 3.55 17.33
N THR A 224 3.41 4.55 16.46
CA THR A 224 2.20 5.23 16.00
C THR A 224 2.10 5.17 14.47
N PRO A 225 0.89 5.35 13.89
CA PRO A 225 0.72 5.44 12.43
C PRO A 225 1.59 6.49 11.75
N GLN A 226 1.95 7.55 12.47
CA GLN A 226 2.81 8.63 11.98
C GLN A 226 4.29 8.29 12.12
N SER A 227 4.72 7.71 13.24
CA SER A 227 6.15 7.43 13.47
C SER A 227 6.72 6.45 12.45
N VAL A 228 5.92 5.47 12.00
CA VAL A 228 6.32 4.56 10.92
C VAL A 228 6.56 5.31 9.61
N TRP A 229 5.77 6.33 9.30
CA TRP A 229 6.00 7.18 8.13
C TRP A 229 7.25 8.05 8.27
N GLU A 230 7.51 8.59 9.46
CA GLU A 230 8.72 9.39 9.71
C GLU A 230 10.00 8.57 9.48
N VAL A 231 10.05 7.35 10.02
CA VAL A 231 11.17 6.41 9.76
C VAL A 231 11.24 6.04 8.28
N TYR A 232 10.11 5.78 7.63
CA TYR A 232 10.09 5.50 6.19
C TYR A 232 10.66 6.67 5.37
N ALA A 233 10.32 7.91 5.72
CA ALA A 233 10.78 9.11 5.05
C ALA A 233 12.30 9.33 5.18
N GLU A 234 12.91 8.91 6.29
CA GLU A 234 14.36 8.96 6.47
C GLU A 234 15.11 7.96 5.57
N ILE A 235 14.52 6.78 5.36
CA ILE A 235 15.14 5.70 4.57
C ILE A 235 14.87 5.91 3.07
N LYS A 236 13.64 6.27 2.72
CA LYS A 236 13.21 6.43 1.32
C LYS A 236 13.67 7.78 0.78
N GLN A 237 14.75 7.77 0.00
CA GLN A 237 15.27 8.96 -0.69
C GLN A 237 14.40 9.39 -1.89
N SER A 238 13.14 9.76 -1.65
CA SER A 238 12.22 10.26 -2.66
C SER A 238 11.87 11.72 -2.39
N SER A 239 11.92 12.57 -3.43
CA SER A 239 11.47 13.96 -3.35
C SER A 239 9.96 14.12 -3.12
N HIS A 240 9.20 13.03 -3.17
CA HIS A 240 7.75 13.05 -2.97
C HIS A 240 7.34 12.56 -1.59
N VAL A 241 8.26 12.04 -0.78
CA VAL A 241 7.98 11.63 0.60
C VAL A 241 8.39 12.79 1.49
N SER A 242 7.47 13.25 2.35
CA SER A 242 7.71 14.39 3.23
C SER A 242 7.15 14.10 4.63
N THR A 243 7.56 14.89 5.61
CA THR A 243 7.03 14.93 6.98
C THR A 243 6.43 16.30 7.33
N ASP A 244 6.31 17.20 6.35
CA ASP A 244 5.93 18.62 6.52
C ASP A 244 4.42 18.84 6.68
N CYS A 245 3.67 17.81 7.06
CA CYS A 245 2.22 17.88 7.27
C CYS A 245 1.79 17.51 8.70
N PHE A 246 2.75 17.41 9.63
CA PHE A 246 2.54 16.87 10.98
C PHE A 246 2.74 17.85 12.15
N ARG A 247 3.32 19.03 11.94
CA ARG A 247 3.64 20.04 12.97
C ARG A 247 2.65 21.20 13.02
#